data_AF-A0A4R6J4S6-F1
#
_entry.id   AF-A0A4R6J4S6-F1
#
_cell.length_a   1.000
_cell.length_b   1.000
_cell.length_c   1.000
_cell.angle_alpha   90.00
_cell.angle_beta   90.00
_cell.angle_gamma   90.00
#
_symmetry.space_group_name_H-M   'P 1'
#
loop_
_entity.id
_entity.type
_entity.pdbx_description
1 polymer ?
#
loop_
_entity_poly.entity_id
_entity_poly.type
_entity_poly.pdbx_seq_one_letter_code
_entity_poly.pdbx_strand_id
1 'polypeptide(L)'
;MNKLGPFKIRFMPEKITYLYLDDNDKVTRDGDVELFNTISKDVEIKTDYPSSWKQRSKSIFTDLNHYDGIIIDWELTNQSQAAKEGSHEAEDVDFSAESLAEHLRVNAAKKNVKDIPIIICSADKNKAFSNLKNRELTRRDIFDLTYIKNDLFVKHVSESERQLFNLAIVYKLLQQSAFDVKAALDLSADELDFLDIRFLDTLEKISTTNTTHDLVYFLLQEFLLPEGLLINEQIVAARLGVDIEKSGDSWNKIKEVLVEEQICYKGLLSIGWSTYWSFKLVKWWNAISDKDLRTTSASTRVQVLNEKYGTTLIPAEKIKFCSSDEFWTVCKGTRRPLDPINGFIIGDYTSNPWLEVEYVSAYAELEKEDPNAWRISAIERVRFEKFKSKIVKND
;
A
#
# COMPACT_ATOMS: atom_id res chain seq x y z
N MET A 1 -22.55 4.06 4.53
CA MET A 1 -22.36 4.00 6.00
C MET A 1 -22.04 2.56 6.37
N ASN A 2 -20.74 2.24 6.46
CA ASN A 2 -20.27 0.88 6.67
C ASN A 2 -20.45 0.47 8.13
N LYS A 3 -21.14 -0.66 8.37
CA LYS A 3 -21.17 -1.31 9.68
C LYS A 3 -19.81 -1.98 9.93
N LEU A 4 -19.09 -1.39 10.88
CA LEU A 4 -17.75 -1.76 11.35
C LEU A 4 -17.76 -3.14 12.03
N GLY A 5 -16.72 -3.92 11.78
CA GLY A 5 -16.48 -5.26 12.33
C GLY A 5 -16.15 -5.31 13.84
N PRO A 6 -15.77 -6.49 14.36
CA PRO A 6 -15.66 -6.83 15.78
C PRO A 6 -14.51 -6.17 16.53
N PHE A 7 -13.57 -5.49 15.87
CA PHE A 7 -12.82 -4.42 16.55
C PHE A 7 -13.78 -3.26 16.82
N LYS A 8 -14.48 -3.33 17.95
CA LYS A 8 -15.03 -2.13 18.57
C LYS A 8 -13.85 -1.23 18.92
N ILE A 9 -13.49 -0.33 18.01
CA ILE A 9 -12.62 0.81 18.25
C ILE A 9 -13.39 1.70 19.24
N ARG A 10 -13.32 1.36 20.52
CA ARG A 10 -14.10 1.99 21.60
C ARG A 10 -13.59 3.40 21.93
N PHE A 11 -12.50 3.81 21.29
CA PHE A 11 -11.91 5.14 21.33
C PHE A 11 -11.35 5.45 19.93
N MET A 12 -12.15 6.09 19.07
CA MET A 12 -11.58 6.85 17.96
C MET A 12 -11.29 8.25 18.51
N PRO A 13 -10.02 8.69 18.61
CA PRO A 13 -9.73 10.09 18.92
C PRO A 13 -10.46 10.97 17.90
N GLU A 14 -11.01 12.09 18.35
CA GLU A 14 -11.74 13.03 17.49
C GLU A 14 -10.87 13.59 16.36
N LYS A 15 -9.55 13.59 16.55
CA LYS A 15 -8.56 14.02 15.55
C LYS A 15 -7.21 13.35 15.76
N ILE A 16 -6.49 13.09 14.67
CA ILE A 16 -5.10 12.64 14.64
C ILE A 16 -4.20 13.82 14.29
N THR A 17 -3.05 13.96 14.94
CA THR A 17 -2.12 15.07 14.65
C THR A 17 -0.75 14.56 14.20
N TYR A 18 -0.28 15.02 13.05
CA TYR A 18 1.06 14.76 12.52
C TYR A 18 1.95 16.00 12.64
N LEU A 19 3.22 15.79 12.98
CA LEU A 19 4.27 16.81 12.89
C LEU A 19 4.90 16.76 11.50
N TYR A 20 4.95 17.86 10.76
CA TYR A 20 5.62 17.96 9.47
C TYR A 20 6.92 18.76 9.57
N LEU A 21 8.04 18.07 9.31
CA LEU A 21 9.37 18.66 9.26
C LEU A 21 9.75 18.97 7.83
N ASP A 22 9.86 20.26 7.54
CA ASP A 22 10.20 20.77 6.21
C ASP A 22 10.98 22.08 6.37
N ASP A 23 12.08 22.17 5.63
CA ASP A 23 13.06 23.23 5.64
C ASP A 23 12.82 24.29 4.54
N ASN A 24 11.76 24.15 3.74
CA ASN A 24 11.27 25.17 2.82
C ASN A 24 10.87 26.44 3.57
N ASP A 25 10.78 27.55 2.82
CA ASP A 25 10.34 28.80 3.40
C ASP A 25 8.92 28.66 4.00
N LYS A 26 8.67 29.44 5.06
CA LYS A 26 7.45 29.35 5.85
C LYS A 26 6.19 29.46 4.99
N VAL A 27 6.18 30.30 3.95
CA VAL A 27 4.99 30.54 3.12
C VAL A 27 4.67 29.28 2.31
N THR A 28 5.66 28.70 1.64
CA THR A 28 5.47 27.47 0.85
C THR A 28 5.00 26.32 1.74
N ARG A 29 5.73 26.07 2.84
CA ARG A 29 5.45 24.95 3.75
C ARG A 29 4.08 25.08 4.41
N ASP A 30 3.78 26.25 4.98
CA ASP A 30 2.52 26.45 5.70
C ASP A 30 1.34 26.47 4.72
N GLY A 31 1.53 26.92 3.48
CA GLY A 31 0.51 26.89 2.42
C GLY A 31 0.07 25.48 2.02
N ASP A 32 1.03 24.56 1.81
CA ASP A 32 0.72 23.15 1.49
C ASP A 32 -0.06 22.47 2.63
N VAL A 33 0.35 22.73 3.88
CA VAL A 33 -0.31 22.18 5.07
C VAL A 33 -1.69 22.80 5.30
N GLU A 34 -1.87 24.10 5.06
CA GLU A 34 -3.15 24.77 5.17
C GLU A 34 -4.18 24.20 4.18
N LEU A 35 -3.75 23.91 2.94
CA LEU A 35 -4.61 23.26 1.95
C LEU A 35 -5.09 21.89 2.43
N PHE A 36 -4.17 21.04 2.92
CA PHE A 36 -4.54 19.74 3.46
C PHE A 36 -5.49 19.88 4.65
N ASN A 37 -5.15 20.72 5.63
CA ASN A 37 -5.94 20.91 6.86
C ASN A 37 -7.33 21.51 6.61
N THR A 38 -7.53 22.24 5.51
CA THR A 38 -8.84 22.78 5.12
C THR A 38 -9.78 21.71 4.61
N ILE A 39 -9.23 20.68 3.95
CA ILE A 39 -10.00 19.58 3.35
C ILE A 39 -10.16 18.41 4.32
N SER A 40 -9.11 18.14 5.09
CA SER A 40 -9.02 17.04 6.05
C SER A 40 -10.00 17.25 7.21
N LYS A 41 -10.65 16.16 7.60
CA LYS A 41 -11.62 16.10 8.70
C LYS A 41 -11.02 15.46 9.94
N ASP A 42 -10.26 14.39 9.75
CA ASP A 42 -9.82 13.51 10.83
C ASP A 42 -8.33 13.66 11.13
N VAL A 43 -7.56 14.31 10.25
CA VAL A 43 -6.11 14.51 10.41
C VAL A 43 -5.75 16.00 10.41
N GLU A 44 -4.90 16.41 11.34
CA GLU A 44 -4.24 17.72 11.35
C GLU A 44 -2.75 17.56 11.15
N ILE A 45 -2.17 18.35 10.25
CA ILE A 45 -0.72 18.44 10.09
C ILE A 45 -0.27 19.77 10.68
N LYS A 46 0.74 19.74 11.56
CA LYS A 46 1.38 20.94 12.12
C LYS A 46 2.79 21.05 11.60
N THR A 47 3.17 22.23 11.14
CA THR A 47 4.50 22.48 10.61
C THR A 47 5.49 22.80 11.72
N ASP A 48 6.74 22.40 11.52
CA ASP A 48 7.87 22.83 12.34
C ASP A 48 9.11 22.97 11.47
N TYR A 49 9.91 24.00 11.74
CA TYR A 49 11.16 24.25 11.02
C TYR A 49 12.30 23.50 11.71
N PRO A 50 12.96 22.54 11.05
CA PRO A 50 14.06 21.81 11.66
C PRO A 50 15.19 22.77 12.10
N SER A 51 15.61 22.66 13.36
CA SER A 51 16.83 23.28 13.89
C SER A 51 17.95 22.23 13.96
N SER A 52 19.20 22.63 14.27
CA SER A 52 20.33 21.70 14.36
C SER A 52 20.03 20.48 15.26
N TRP A 53 20.63 19.33 14.93
CA TRP A 53 20.47 18.08 15.67
C TRP A 53 20.79 18.23 17.16
N LYS A 54 21.79 19.06 17.47
CA LYS A 54 22.23 19.36 18.84
C LYS A 54 21.13 20.03 19.66
N GLN A 55 20.33 20.90 19.03
CA GLN A 55 19.18 21.53 19.67
C GLN A 55 17.97 20.60 19.70
N ARG A 56 17.76 19.83 18.62
CA ARG A 56 16.50 19.13 18.37
C ARG A 56 16.43 17.70 18.92
N SER A 57 17.56 16.99 19.04
CA SER A 57 17.61 15.58 19.48
C SER A 57 17.01 15.33 20.87
N LYS A 58 17.02 16.31 21.76
CA LYS A 58 16.39 16.20 23.09
C LYS A 58 14.94 16.69 23.13
N SER A 59 14.62 17.77 22.41
CA SER A 59 13.26 18.33 22.40
C SER A 59 12.30 17.47 21.60
N ILE A 60 12.75 16.88 20.49
CA ILE A 60 11.89 16.13 19.56
C ILE A 60 11.16 14.97 20.25
N PHE A 61 11.79 14.28 21.21
CA PHE A 61 11.11 13.22 21.98
C PHE A 61 9.98 13.74 22.85
N THR A 62 10.16 14.93 23.42
CA THR A 62 9.13 15.58 24.24
C THR A 62 8.00 16.08 23.35
N ASP A 63 8.35 16.67 22.22
CA ASP A 63 7.39 17.19 21.24
C ASP A 63 6.53 16.06 20.70
N LEU A 64 7.13 14.95 20.27
CA LEU A 64 6.46 13.77 19.70
C LEU A 64 5.44 13.11 20.63
N ASN A 65 5.48 13.33 21.94
CA ASN A 65 4.41 12.87 22.84
C ASN A 65 3.05 13.53 22.55
N HIS A 66 3.06 14.71 21.91
CA HIS A 66 1.86 15.46 21.51
C HIS A 66 1.38 15.11 20.11
N TYR A 67 2.10 14.23 19.40
CA TYR A 67 1.81 13.86 18.03
C TYR A 67 1.54 12.36 17.93
N ASP A 68 0.82 12.03 16.86
CA ASP A 68 0.40 10.68 16.53
C ASP A 68 1.20 10.08 15.38
N GLY A 69 2.03 10.91 14.74
CA GLY A 69 2.97 10.53 13.70
C GLY A 69 3.83 11.72 13.28
N ILE A 70 4.82 11.45 12.44
CA ILE A 70 5.73 12.46 11.89
C ILE A 70 5.83 12.29 10.37
N ILE A 71 5.84 13.40 9.67
CA ILE A 71 6.10 13.51 8.24
C ILE A 71 7.41 14.28 8.10
N ILE A 72 8.36 13.74 7.34
CA ILE A 72 9.69 14.30 7.19
C ILE A 72 9.92 14.55 5.70
N ASP A 73 10.31 15.78 5.33
CA ASP A 73 10.79 16.04 3.99
C ASP A 73 12.10 15.28 3.72
N TRP A 74 12.23 14.72 2.53
CA TRP A 74 13.39 13.91 2.14
C TRP A 74 14.68 14.74 2.11
N GLU A 75 14.63 15.97 1.57
CA GLU A 75 15.80 16.83 1.39
C GLU A 75 15.86 17.95 2.44
N LEU A 76 16.07 17.60 3.72
CA LEU A 76 16.42 18.57 4.75
C LEU A 76 17.84 19.12 4.50
N THR A 77 17.97 20.15 3.67
CA THR A 77 19.26 20.63 3.14
C THR A 77 19.43 22.14 3.19
N ASN A 78 18.37 22.90 3.51
CA ASN A 78 18.44 24.34 3.57
C ASN A 78 19.29 24.79 4.77
N GLN A 79 20.33 25.53 4.42
CA GLN A 79 20.94 26.53 5.30
C GLN A 79 19.82 27.38 5.90
N SER A 80 19.86 27.54 7.22
CA SER A 80 18.86 28.31 7.95
C SER A 80 18.64 29.69 7.28
N GLN A 81 17.41 30.22 7.27
CA GLN A 81 17.16 31.60 6.77
C GLN A 81 18.08 32.63 7.46
N ALA A 82 18.46 32.36 8.71
CA ALA A 82 19.42 33.16 9.47
C ALA A 82 20.86 33.13 8.92
N ALA A 83 21.30 32.04 8.27
CA ALA A 83 22.55 32.00 7.50
C ALA A 83 22.49 32.89 6.24
N LYS A 84 21.29 33.08 5.65
CA LYS A 84 21.08 34.00 4.51
C LYS A 84 20.99 35.47 4.94
N GLU A 85 20.57 35.75 6.17
CA GLU A 85 20.44 37.11 6.73
C GLU A 85 21.61 37.55 7.62
N GLY A 86 22.69 36.74 7.72
CA GLY A 86 23.93 37.11 8.40
C GLY A 86 23.85 37.12 9.93
N SER A 87 22.85 36.46 10.53
CA SER A 87 22.77 36.30 11.98
C SER A 87 23.56 35.07 12.43
N HIS A 88 24.53 35.29 13.32
CA HIS A 88 25.48 34.27 13.81
C HIS A 88 24.87 33.21 14.77
N GLU A 89 23.55 33.11 14.88
CA GLU A 89 22.89 32.32 15.94
C GLU A 89 22.03 31.14 15.46
N ALA A 90 21.80 30.96 14.15
CA ALA A 90 21.12 29.77 13.67
C ALA A 90 22.13 28.72 13.17
N GLU A 91 22.22 27.62 13.91
CA GLU A 91 22.94 26.43 13.45
C GLU A 91 22.11 25.74 12.35
N ASP A 92 22.77 25.38 11.26
CA ASP A 92 22.17 24.68 10.12
C ASP A 92 21.63 23.29 10.50
N VAL A 93 20.68 22.79 9.70
CA VAL A 93 20.21 21.40 9.81
C VAL A 93 21.36 20.47 9.37
N ASP A 94 21.88 19.68 10.30
CA ASP A 94 23.06 18.83 10.14
C ASP A 94 22.74 17.33 10.11
N PHE A 95 21.48 16.96 9.86
CA PHE A 95 21.03 15.57 9.83
C PHE A 95 20.10 15.28 8.64
N SER A 96 20.14 14.03 8.19
CA SER A 96 19.25 13.51 7.13
C SER A 96 17.93 12.99 7.70
N ALA A 97 16.89 12.90 6.86
CA ALA A 97 15.62 12.27 7.23
C ALA A 97 15.82 10.83 7.72
N GLU A 98 16.73 10.07 7.09
CA GLU A 98 17.05 8.70 7.51
C GLU A 98 17.71 8.66 8.89
N SER A 99 18.68 9.55 9.16
CA SER A 99 19.35 9.60 10.46
C SER A 99 18.37 9.93 11.59
N LEU A 100 17.40 10.82 11.34
CA LEU A 100 16.33 11.10 12.31
C LEU A 100 15.44 9.88 12.51
N ALA A 101 14.95 9.26 11.44
CA ALA A 101 14.07 8.09 11.52
C ALA A 101 14.74 6.91 12.24
N GLU A 102 15.99 6.58 11.91
CA GLU A 102 16.77 5.55 12.61
C GLU A 102 16.88 5.87 14.11
N HIS A 103 17.19 7.12 14.45
CA HIS A 103 17.28 7.54 15.85
C HIS A 103 15.95 7.38 16.60
N LEU A 104 14.83 7.72 15.95
CA LEU A 104 13.49 7.52 16.51
C LEU A 104 13.19 6.04 16.72
N ARG A 105 13.43 5.18 15.73
CA ARG A 105 13.19 3.72 15.83
C ARG A 105 14.03 3.08 16.92
N VAL A 106 15.32 3.41 17.02
CA VAL A 106 16.21 2.89 18.08
C VAL A 106 15.72 3.29 19.47
N ASN A 107 15.24 4.53 19.64
CA ASN A 107 14.72 4.99 20.93
C ASN A 107 13.33 4.42 21.23
N ALA A 108 12.49 4.19 20.23
CA ALA A 108 11.21 3.51 20.38
C ALA A 108 11.40 2.06 20.84
N ALA A 109 12.33 1.32 20.23
CA ALA A 109 12.70 -0.04 20.64
C ALA A 109 13.22 -0.09 22.10
N LYS A 110 13.92 0.95 22.54
CA LYS A 110 14.38 1.12 23.94
C LYS A 110 13.30 1.66 24.88
N LYS A 111 12.10 1.97 24.37
CA LYS A 111 10.98 2.59 25.10
C LYS A 111 11.30 3.98 25.69
N ASN A 112 12.25 4.69 25.09
CA ASN A 112 12.60 6.06 25.46
C ASN A 112 11.63 7.10 24.85
N VAL A 113 11.01 6.74 23.73
CA VAL A 113 10.00 7.54 23.03
C VAL A 113 8.86 6.61 22.61
N LYS A 114 7.66 7.17 22.46
CA LYS A 114 6.51 6.47 21.88
C LYS A 114 6.84 6.06 20.43
N ASP A 115 6.52 4.82 20.07
CA ASP A 115 6.61 4.38 18.68
C ASP A 115 5.47 5.02 17.88
N ILE A 116 5.76 5.62 16.73
CA ILE A 116 4.79 6.35 15.93
C ILE A 116 5.04 6.10 14.44
N PRO A 117 4.03 6.27 13.57
CA PRO A 117 4.24 6.26 12.14
C PRO A 117 5.24 7.35 11.73
N ILE A 118 6.23 6.97 10.92
CA ILE A 118 7.21 7.86 10.30
C ILE A 118 6.99 7.82 8.80
N ILE A 119 6.61 8.96 8.23
CA ILE A 119 6.27 9.13 6.83
C ILE A 119 7.33 9.98 6.18
N ILE A 120 7.82 9.56 5.02
CA ILE A 120 8.72 10.40 4.24
C ILE A 120 7.98 11.06 3.08
N CYS A 121 8.28 12.32 2.84
CA CYS A 121 7.69 13.11 1.76
C CYS A 121 8.79 13.62 0.84
N SER A 122 8.56 13.64 -0.47
CA SER A 122 9.52 14.18 -1.42
C SER A 122 8.82 14.97 -2.53
N ALA A 123 9.50 15.99 -3.04
CA ALA A 123 9.02 16.72 -4.20
C ALA A 123 9.14 15.89 -5.51
N ASP A 124 10.06 14.92 -5.57
CA ASP A 124 10.42 14.20 -6.80
C ASP A 124 10.06 12.70 -6.73
N LYS A 125 9.20 12.24 -7.64
CA LYS A 125 8.79 10.83 -7.77
C LYS A 125 10.00 9.91 -8.05
N ASN A 126 10.97 10.37 -8.83
CA ASN A 126 12.11 9.53 -9.22
C ASN A 126 13.12 9.40 -8.08
N LYS A 127 13.45 10.49 -7.38
CA LYS A 127 14.43 10.44 -6.28
C LYS A 127 13.95 9.64 -5.07
N ALA A 128 12.68 9.80 -4.66
CA ALA A 128 12.14 9.04 -3.53
C ALA A 128 12.10 7.54 -3.83
N PHE A 129 11.50 7.15 -4.95
CA PHE A 129 11.24 5.74 -5.24
C PHE A 129 12.44 4.97 -5.81
N SER A 130 13.33 5.61 -6.59
CA SER A 130 14.52 4.91 -7.13
C SER A 130 15.61 4.71 -6.07
N ASN A 131 15.82 5.65 -5.15
CA ASN A 131 16.82 5.52 -4.10
C ASN A 131 16.39 4.54 -3.00
N LEU A 132 15.10 4.48 -2.68
CA LEU A 132 14.54 3.46 -1.78
C LEU A 132 14.58 2.05 -2.40
N LYS A 133 14.35 1.92 -3.72
CA LYS A 133 14.42 0.64 -4.45
C LYS A 133 15.84 0.10 -4.69
N ASN A 134 16.87 0.95 -4.64
CA ASN A 134 18.25 0.58 -4.99
C ASN A 134 19.17 0.36 -3.78
N ARG A 135 18.76 0.69 -2.55
CA ARG A 135 19.55 0.44 -1.33
C ARG A 135 19.22 -0.92 -0.73
N GLU A 136 20.23 -1.57 -0.16
CA GLU A 136 20.19 -2.96 0.34
C GLU A 136 19.00 -3.23 1.28
N LEU A 137 18.58 -4.50 1.30
CA LEU A 137 17.42 -5.08 2.00
C LEU A 137 17.33 -4.73 3.51
N THR A 138 18.38 -4.20 4.13
CA THR A 138 18.46 -3.92 5.58
C THR A 138 18.17 -2.46 5.97
N ARG A 139 18.04 -1.52 5.02
CA ARG A 139 17.84 -0.07 5.31
C ARG A 139 16.51 0.50 4.79
N ARG A 140 15.60 -0.35 4.30
CA ARG A 140 14.29 0.05 3.74
C ARG A 140 13.16 0.12 4.77
N ASP A 141 13.48 -0.16 6.03
CA ASP A 141 12.53 -0.54 7.07
C ASP A 141 12.53 0.46 8.24
N ILE A 142 12.58 1.76 7.94
CA ILE A 142 12.53 2.81 8.97
C ILE A 142 11.34 3.75 8.79
N PHE A 143 10.79 3.82 7.58
CA PHE A 143 9.61 4.61 7.23
C PHE A 143 8.43 3.67 6.95
N ASP A 144 7.23 4.08 7.36
CA ASP A 144 5.99 3.33 7.11
C ASP A 144 5.44 3.59 5.70
N LEU A 145 5.49 4.85 5.25
CA LEU A 145 5.03 5.26 3.91
C LEU A 145 5.95 6.31 3.28
N THR A 146 5.87 6.37 1.96
CA THR A 146 6.52 7.39 1.12
C THR A 146 5.46 8.11 0.29
N TYR A 147 5.42 9.43 0.41
CA TYR A 147 4.55 10.29 -0.40
C TYR A 147 5.34 11.21 -1.32
N ILE A 148 4.70 11.57 -2.41
CA ILE A 148 5.08 12.75 -3.19
C ILE A 148 4.29 13.94 -2.62
N LYS A 149 4.96 15.07 -2.35
CA LYS A 149 4.34 16.25 -1.71
C LYS A 149 3.02 16.65 -2.37
N ASN A 150 3.03 16.76 -3.69
CA ASN A 150 1.84 17.12 -4.47
C ASN A 150 0.72 16.06 -4.37
N ASP A 151 1.06 14.79 -4.22
CA ASP A 151 0.06 13.73 -4.07
C ASP A 151 -0.57 13.80 -2.65
N LEU A 152 0.24 14.03 -1.62
CA LEU A 152 -0.19 14.18 -0.22
C LEU A 152 -1.04 15.44 0.02
N PHE A 153 -0.54 16.61 -0.38
CA PHE A 153 -1.14 17.90 -0.01
C PHE A 153 -2.18 18.41 -1.02
N VAL A 154 -2.19 17.92 -2.27
CA VAL A 154 -3.02 18.50 -3.35
C VAL A 154 -3.90 17.47 -4.05
N LYS A 155 -3.32 16.42 -4.66
CA LYS A 155 -4.06 15.56 -5.60
C LYS A 155 -4.86 14.44 -4.96
N HIS A 156 -4.33 13.84 -3.89
CA HIS A 156 -4.88 12.64 -3.28
C HIS A 156 -5.11 12.83 -1.78
N VAL A 157 -5.52 14.04 -1.38
CA VAL A 157 -5.71 14.42 0.03
C VAL A 157 -6.60 13.44 0.78
N SER A 158 -7.79 13.10 0.25
CA SER A 158 -8.71 12.18 0.94
C SER A 158 -8.19 10.75 1.09
N GLU A 159 -7.37 10.27 0.14
CA GLU A 159 -6.73 8.96 0.28
C GLU A 159 -5.61 9.02 1.31
N SER A 160 -4.78 10.06 1.21
CA SER A 160 -3.64 10.26 2.11
C SER A 160 -4.10 10.48 3.56
N GLU A 161 -5.17 11.25 3.77
CA GLU A 161 -5.83 11.43 5.06
C GLU A 161 -6.27 10.09 5.66
N ARG A 162 -6.98 9.25 4.89
CA ARG A 162 -7.41 7.93 5.37
C ARG A 162 -6.22 7.06 5.79
N GLN A 163 -5.15 7.04 5.00
CA GLN A 163 -3.96 6.26 5.28
C GLN A 163 -3.22 6.77 6.52
N LEU A 164 -3.00 8.08 6.65
CA LEU A 164 -2.37 8.72 7.81
C LEU A 164 -3.21 8.47 9.08
N PHE A 165 -4.51 8.74 9.02
CA PHE A 165 -5.43 8.50 10.14
C PHE A 165 -5.33 7.05 10.63
N ASN A 166 -5.48 6.12 9.71
CA ASN A 166 -5.53 4.70 10.02
C ASN A 166 -4.20 4.16 10.56
N LEU A 167 -3.06 4.63 10.04
CA LEU A 167 -1.74 4.27 10.60
C LEU A 167 -1.62 4.71 12.06
N ALA A 168 -1.91 5.98 12.34
CA ALA A 168 -1.85 6.50 13.71
C ALA A 168 -2.76 5.73 14.66
N ILE A 169 -3.97 5.38 14.23
CA ILE A 169 -4.92 4.58 15.03
C ILE A 169 -4.37 3.18 15.29
N VAL A 170 -3.87 2.50 14.26
CA VAL A 170 -3.33 1.14 14.41
C VAL A 170 -2.13 1.13 15.36
N TYR A 171 -1.22 2.10 15.25
CA TYR A 171 -0.10 2.24 16.19
C TYR A 171 -0.59 2.40 17.64
N LYS A 172 -1.57 3.29 17.89
CA LYS A 172 -2.17 3.46 19.22
C LYS A 172 -2.80 2.17 19.74
N LEU A 173 -3.58 1.48 18.91
CA LEU A 173 -4.26 0.24 19.29
C LEU A 173 -3.27 -0.86 19.68
N LEU A 174 -2.22 -1.05 18.88
CA LEU A 174 -1.21 -2.08 19.11
C LEU A 174 -0.35 -1.81 20.36
N GLN A 175 -0.20 -0.55 20.77
CA GLN A 175 0.52 -0.19 21.99
C GLN A 175 -0.33 -0.29 23.26
N GLN A 176 -1.65 -0.26 23.13
CA GLN A 176 -2.58 -0.27 24.26
C GLN A 176 -3.14 -1.66 24.58
N SER A 177 -3.08 -2.59 23.63
CA SER A 177 -3.72 -3.91 23.74
C SER A 177 -2.75 -5.02 23.39
N ALA A 178 -2.95 -6.19 23.99
CA ALA A 178 -2.27 -7.39 23.52
C ALA A 178 -2.74 -7.71 22.09
N PHE A 179 -1.80 -8.15 21.25
CA PHE A 179 -2.11 -8.54 19.89
C PHE A 179 -2.95 -9.83 19.88
N ASP A 180 -4.03 -9.83 19.10
CA ASP A 180 -4.88 -10.99 18.83
C ASP A 180 -5.04 -11.11 17.32
N VAL A 181 -4.56 -12.21 16.73
CA VAL A 181 -4.53 -12.42 15.27
C VAL A 181 -5.94 -12.36 14.66
N LYS A 182 -6.93 -12.97 15.32
CA LYS A 182 -8.31 -13.04 14.80
C LYS A 182 -8.93 -11.65 14.72
N ALA A 183 -8.79 -10.87 15.78
CA ALA A 183 -9.20 -9.49 15.78
C ALA A 183 -8.40 -8.74 14.71
N ALA A 184 -7.05 -8.85 14.73
CA ALA A 184 -6.13 -8.16 13.83
C ALA A 184 -6.53 -8.29 12.35
N LEU A 185 -6.97 -9.48 11.94
CA LEU A 185 -7.34 -9.78 10.55
C LEU A 185 -8.86 -9.68 10.28
N ASP A 186 -9.67 -9.43 11.29
CA ASP A 186 -11.15 -9.56 11.26
C ASP A 186 -11.62 -10.90 10.66
N LEU A 187 -11.15 -11.99 11.27
CA LEU A 187 -11.49 -13.36 10.88
C LEU A 187 -11.99 -14.17 12.08
N SER A 188 -12.93 -15.08 11.81
CA SER A 188 -13.28 -16.15 12.74
C SER A 188 -12.17 -17.21 12.83
N ALA A 189 -12.25 -18.07 13.85
CA ALA A 189 -11.26 -19.14 14.02
C ALA A 189 -11.21 -20.08 12.81
N ASP A 190 -12.37 -20.50 12.29
CA ASP A 190 -12.47 -21.39 11.13
C ASP A 190 -11.99 -20.72 9.83
N GLU A 191 -12.00 -19.39 9.77
CA GLU A 191 -11.48 -18.67 8.60
C GLU A 191 -9.96 -18.58 8.59
N LEU A 192 -9.29 -18.69 9.74
CA LEU A 192 -7.82 -18.72 9.80
C LEU A 192 -7.24 -19.95 9.11
N ASP A 193 -7.98 -21.06 9.06
CA ASP A 193 -7.55 -22.30 8.40
C ASP A 193 -7.39 -22.15 6.88
N PHE A 194 -7.90 -21.07 6.29
CA PHE A 194 -7.70 -20.74 4.87
C PHE A 194 -6.41 -19.96 4.60
N LEU A 195 -5.70 -19.54 5.65
CA LEU A 195 -4.45 -18.79 5.52
C LEU A 195 -3.25 -19.73 5.54
N ASP A 196 -2.15 -19.30 4.91
CA ASP A 196 -0.90 -20.06 4.96
C ASP A 196 -0.37 -20.06 6.40
N ILE A 197 -0.08 -21.25 6.95
CA ILE A 197 0.42 -21.37 8.32
C ILE A 197 1.71 -20.58 8.56
N ARG A 198 2.57 -20.44 7.55
CA ARG A 198 3.82 -19.67 7.66
C ARG A 198 3.56 -18.18 7.78
N PHE A 199 2.46 -17.69 7.19
CA PHE A 199 2.03 -16.30 7.38
C PHE A 199 1.61 -16.08 8.84
N LEU A 200 0.78 -16.97 9.38
CA LEU A 200 0.31 -16.89 10.76
C LEU A 200 1.47 -16.98 11.76
N ASP A 201 2.36 -17.96 11.60
CA ASP A 201 3.55 -18.13 12.45
C ASP A 201 4.46 -16.89 12.41
N THR A 202 4.63 -16.30 11.22
CA THR A 202 5.44 -15.08 11.05
C THR A 202 4.79 -13.88 11.74
N LEU A 203 3.48 -13.70 11.54
CA LEU A 203 2.71 -12.61 12.14
C LEU A 203 2.74 -12.69 13.68
N GLU A 204 2.49 -13.88 14.24
CA GLU A 204 2.53 -14.11 15.69
C GLU A 204 3.94 -13.85 16.27
N LYS A 205 4.97 -14.34 15.59
CA LYS A 205 6.36 -14.10 15.99
C LYS A 205 6.67 -12.61 16.04
N ILE A 206 6.42 -11.87 14.96
CA ILE A 206 6.67 -10.42 14.91
C ILE A 206 5.86 -9.72 16.01
N SER A 207 4.59 -10.09 16.21
CA SER A 207 3.74 -9.46 17.23
C SER A 207 4.24 -9.60 18.67
N THR A 208 5.08 -10.61 18.95
CA THR A 208 5.57 -10.93 20.30
C THR A 208 7.04 -10.55 20.52
N THR A 209 7.87 -10.51 19.46
CA THR A 209 9.31 -10.28 19.58
C THR A 209 9.79 -8.90 19.11
N ASN A 210 8.92 -8.14 18.44
CA ASN A 210 9.33 -6.95 17.70
C ASN A 210 8.57 -5.68 18.14
N THR A 211 8.94 -4.55 17.54
CA THR A 211 8.32 -3.25 17.79
C THR A 211 6.95 -3.12 17.11
N THR A 212 6.17 -2.09 17.47
CA THR A 212 4.91 -1.79 16.77
C THR A 212 5.18 -1.49 15.30
N HIS A 213 6.25 -0.77 15.00
CA HIS A 213 6.67 -0.52 13.63
C HIS A 213 6.89 -1.80 12.83
N ASP A 214 7.67 -2.75 13.33
CA ASP A 214 7.97 -3.99 12.61
C ASP A 214 6.69 -4.77 12.24
N LEU A 215 5.72 -4.80 13.16
CA LEU A 215 4.42 -5.43 12.95
C LEU A 215 3.59 -4.69 11.89
N VAL A 216 3.54 -3.35 11.97
CA VAL A 216 2.80 -2.54 10.99
C VAL A 216 3.46 -2.61 9.61
N TYR A 217 4.80 -2.60 9.56
CA TYR A 217 5.56 -2.76 8.33
C TYR A 217 5.26 -4.10 7.67
N PHE A 218 5.30 -5.20 8.42
CA PHE A 218 4.94 -6.52 7.91
C PHE A 218 3.51 -6.54 7.37
N LEU A 219 2.54 -6.01 8.12
CA LEU A 219 1.14 -5.95 7.67
C LEU A 219 0.97 -5.11 6.41
N LEU A 220 1.71 -4.01 6.25
CA LEU A 220 1.65 -3.20 5.03
C LEU A 220 2.35 -3.89 3.86
N GLN A 221 3.64 -4.16 4.00
CA GLN A 221 4.53 -4.51 2.89
C GLN A 221 4.42 -5.98 2.48
N GLU A 222 4.04 -6.86 3.40
CA GLU A 222 4.02 -8.31 3.18
C GLU A 222 2.61 -8.92 3.19
N PHE A 223 1.58 -8.10 3.38
CA PHE A 223 0.19 -8.58 3.46
C PHE A 223 -0.83 -7.70 2.73
N LEU A 224 -0.81 -6.38 2.95
CA LEU A 224 -1.86 -5.48 2.45
C LEU A 224 -1.55 -4.90 1.07
N LEU A 225 -0.31 -4.49 0.83
CA LEU A 225 0.14 -3.91 -0.44
C LEU A 225 0.43 -4.95 -1.55
N PRO A 226 1.06 -6.10 -1.28
CA PRO A 226 1.26 -7.11 -2.30
C PRO A 226 -0.01 -7.95 -2.51
N GLU A 227 -0.17 -8.50 -3.72
CA GLU A 227 -1.26 -9.45 -4.00
C GLU A 227 -0.92 -10.82 -3.39
N GLY A 228 -1.93 -11.52 -2.88
CA GLY A 228 -1.72 -12.77 -2.13
C GLY A 228 -3.00 -13.25 -1.44
N LEU A 229 -2.93 -13.31 -0.11
CA LEU A 229 -4.09 -13.54 0.75
C LEU A 229 -5.15 -12.44 0.57
N LEU A 230 -4.70 -11.20 0.42
CA LEU A 230 -5.50 -10.05 0.04
C LEU A 230 -5.26 -9.69 -1.43
N ILE A 231 -6.29 -9.15 -2.05
CA ILE A 231 -6.25 -8.69 -3.44
C ILE A 231 -6.91 -7.32 -3.58
N ASN A 232 -6.43 -6.49 -4.50
CA ASN A 232 -7.05 -5.20 -4.80
C ASN A 232 -8.25 -5.29 -5.77
N GLU A 233 -8.93 -4.16 -5.98
CA GLU A 233 -10.11 -4.05 -6.87
C GLU A 233 -9.81 -4.51 -8.30
N GLN A 234 -8.62 -4.22 -8.84
CA GLN A 234 -8.24 -4.61 -10.19
C GLN A 234 -8.07 -6.12 -10.32
N ILE A 235 -7.47 -6.79 -9.32
CA ILE A 235 -7.37 -8.25 -9.31
C ILE A 235 -8.74 -8.89 -9.12
N VAL A 236 -9.60 -8.36 -8.25
CA VAL A 236 -10.99 -8.83 -8.12
C VAL A 236 -11.71 -8.74 -9.47
N ALA A 237 -11.65 -7.59 -10.14
CA ALA A 237 -12.28 -7.42 -11.45
C ALA A 237 -11.71 -8.38 -12.50
N ALA A 238 -10.38 -8.57 -12.55
CA ALA A 238 -9.75 -9.54 -13.43
C ALA A 238 -10.26 -10.97 -13.16
N ARG A 239 -10.32 -11.39 -11.89
CA ARG A 239 -10.84 -12.70 -11.49
C ARG A 239 -12.34 -12.87 -11.74
N LEU A 240 -13.10 -11.79 -11.81
CA LEU A 240 -14.50 -11.82 -12.23
C LEU A 240 -14.68 -11.66 -13.75
N GLY A 241 -13.60 -11.42 -14.48
CA GLY A 241 -13.62 -11.21 -15.93
C GLY A 241 -14.22 -9.87 -16.36
N VAL A 242 -14.29 -8.88 -15.47
CA VAL A 242 -14.99 -7.61 -15.68
C VAL A 242 -14.04 -6.52 -16.18
N ASP A 243 -14.48 -5.76 -17.19
CA ASP A 243 -13.91 -4.46 -17.54
C ASP A 243 -14.56 -3.38 -16.68
N ILE A 244 -13.87 -2.90 -15.65
CA ILE A 244 -14.43 -1.94 -14.69
C ILE A 244 -14.77 -0.60 -15.35
N GLU A 245 -13.96 -0.15 -16.31
CA GLU A 245 -14.12 1.15 -16.96
C GLU A 245 -15.35 1.13 -17.87
N LYS A 246 -15.47 0.07 -18.70
CA LYS A 246 -16.62 -0.08 -19.59
C LYS A 246 -17.91 -0.39 -18.84
N SER A 247 -17.82 -1.05 -17.68
CA SER A 247 -19.01 -1.43 -16.88
C SER A 247 -19.62 -0.27 -16.09
N GLY A 248 -18.88 0.81 -15.83
CA GLY A 248 -19.39 1.99 -15.13
C GLY A 248 -20.10 1.66 -13.81
N ASP A 249 -21.29 2.22 -13.60
CA ASP A 249 -22.06 2.06 -12.35
C ASP A 249 -22.48 0.61 -12.05
N SER A 250 -22.57 -0.26 -13.05
CA SER A 250 -22.86 -1.69 -12.83
C SER A 250 -21.77 -2.36 -11.99
N TRP A 251 -20.53 -1.87 -12.05
CA TRP A 251 -19.45 -2.34 -11.19
C TRP A 251 -19.65 -1.92 -9.72
N ASN A 252 -20.18 -0.72 -9.47
CA ASN A 252 -20.46 -0.27 -8.11
C ASN A 252 -21.48 -1.17 -7.40
N LYS A 253 -22.48 -1.69 -8.12
CA LYS A 253 -23.42 -2.68 -7.58
C LYS A 253 -22.73 -3.99 -7.18
N ILE A 254 -21.76 -4.45 -7.96
CA ILE A 254 -20.97 -5.62 -7.55
C ILE A 254 -20.15 -5.32 -6.31
N LYS A 255 -19.54 -4.14 -6.18
CA LYS A 255 -18.83 -3.75 -4.95
C LYS A 255 -19.73 -3.75 -3.72
N GLU A 256 -20.97 -3.27 -3.84
CA GLU A 256 -21.96 -3.35 -2.77
C GLU A 256 -22.21 -4.80 -2.35
N VAL A 257 -22.39 -5.71 -3.32
CA VAL A 257 -22.51 -7.15 -3.05
C VAL A 257 -21.27 -7.69 -2.34
N LEU A 258 -20.06 -7.35 -2.79
CA LEU A 258 -18.82 -7.82 -2.12
C LEU A 258 -18.72 -7.36 -0.66
N VAL A 259 -19.23 -6.15 -0.35
CA VAL A 259 -19.31 -5.62 1.01
C VAL A 259 -20.36 -6.37 1.84
N GLU A 260 -21.55 -6.62 1.28
CA GLU A 260 -22.64 -7.35 1.93
C GLU A 260 -22.23 -8.79 2.27
N GLU A 261 -21.53 -9.44 1.36
CA GLU A 261 -21.02 -10.81 1.45
C GLU A 261 -19.75 -10.92 2.33
N GLN A 262 -19.33 -9.83 2.98
CA GLN A 262 -18.18 -9.78 3.90
C GLN A 262 -16.86 -10.25 3.27
N ILE A 263 -16.68 -9.98 1.96
CA ILE A 263 -15.46 -10.34 1.22
C ILE A 263 -14.37 -9.30 1.44
N CYS A 264 -14.74 -8.03 1.60
CA CYS A 264 -13.79 -6.95 1.89
C CYS A 264 -13.03 -7.20 3.19
N TYR A 265 -11.74 -6.92 3.17
CA TYR A 265 -10.90 -6.93 4.37
C TYR A 265 -11.29 -5.78 5.31
N LYS A 266 -11.39 -6.10 6.60
CA LYS A 266 -11.86 -5.18 7.66
C LYS A 266 -10.98 -5.19 8.91
N GLY A 267 -9.85 -5.88 8.85
CA GLY A 267 -8.87 -5.93 9.94
C GLY A 267 -8.07 -4.63 10.07
N LEU A 268 -6.96 -4.70 10.80
CA LEU A 268 -6.02 -3.60 10.95
C LEU A 268 -5.61 -3.07 9.59
N LEU A 269 -5.53 -1.75 9.50
CA LEU A 269 -5.19 -1.03 8.29
C LEU A 269 -6.29 -1.00 7.20
N SER A 270 -7.45 -1.64 7.36
CA SER A 270 -8.50 -1.64 6.32
C SER A 270 -9.13 -0.27 5.98
N ILE A 271 -9.04 0.74 6.86
CA ILE A 271 -9.58 2.09 6.58
C ILE A 271 -8.75 2.81 5.51
N GLY A 272 -7.43 2.61 5.55
CA GLY A 272 -6.47 3.26 4.66
C GLY A 272 -6.26 2.52 3.35
N TRP A 273 -6.49 1.20 3.31
CA TRP A 273 -6.31 0.40 2.10
C TRP A 273 -7.50 -0.53 1.90
N SER A 274 -8.21 -0.31 0.79
CA SER A 274 -9.35 -1.14 0.39
C SER A 274 -8.86 -2.39 -0.35
N THR A 275 -9.01 -3.54 0.29
CA THR A 275 -8.62 -4.85 -0.24
C THR A 275 -9.69 -5.90 0.07
N TYR A 276 -9.57 -7.06 -0.56
CA TYR A 276 -10.54 -8.14 -0.50
C TYR A 276 -9.83 -9.45 -0.17
N TRP A 277 -10.48 -10.30 0.61
CA TRP A 277 -9.98 -11.64 0.87
C TRP A 277 -10.08 -12.51 -0.38
N SER A 278 -8.92 -12.95 -0.87
CA SER A 278 -8.80 -13.84 -2.05
C SER A 278 -9.63 -15.12 -1.89
N PHE A 279 -9.53 -15.78 -0.73
CA PHE A 279 -10.27 -17.01 -0.45
C PHE A 279 -11.78 -16.79 -0.31
N LYS A 280 -12.21 -15.64 0.26
CA LYS A 280 -13.64 -15.31 0.38
C LYS A 280 -14.27 -15.07 -0.98
N LEU A 281 -13.54 -14.44 -1.91
CA LEU A 281 -14.00 -14.27 -3.29
C LEU A 281 -14.28 -15.63 -3.96
N VAL A 282 -13.37 -16.60 -3.81
CA VAL A 282 -13.55 -17.96 -4.35
C VAL A 282 -14.73 -18.67 -3.69
N LYS A 283 -14.83 -18.59 -2.36
CA LYS A 283 -15.94 -19.20 -1.61
C LYS A 283 -17.30 -18.63 -2.01
N TRP A 284 -17.38 -17.31 -2.14
CA TRP A 284 -18.57 -16.61 -2.61
C TRP A 284 -18.92 -17.02 -4.04
N TRP A 285 -17.94 -17.07 -4.95
CA TRP A 285 -18.17 -17.51 -6.32
C TRP A 285 -18.82 -18.91 -6.38
N ASN A 286 -18.27 -19.86 -5.63
CA ASN A 286 -18.78 -21.23 -5.57
C ASN A 286 -20.19 -21.33 -4.95
N ALA A 287 -20.63 -20.33 -4.19
CA ALA A 287 -21.99 -20.25 -3.68
C ALA A 287 -22.98 -19.70 -4.73
N ILE A 288 -22.49 -19.07 -5.80
CA ILE A 288 -23.32 -18.43 -6.82
C ILE A 288 -23.27 -19.08 -8.19
N SER A 289 -22.27 -19.94 -8.43
CA SER A 289 -22.06 -20.63 -9.69
C SER A 289 -21.53 -22.05 -9.44
N ASP A 290 -21.89 -22.96 -10.33
CA ASP A 290 -21.33 -24.32 -10.43
C ASP A 290 -20.04 -24.35 -11.28
N LYS A 291 -19.69 -23.23 -11.91
CA LYS A 291 -18.49 -23.08 -12.75
C LYS A 291 -17.29 -22.70 -11.90
N ASP A 292 -16.12 -23.24 -12.22
CA ASP A 292 -14.87 -22.88 -11.53
C ASP A 292 -14.45 -21.44 -11.84
N LEU A 293 -14.12 -20.64 -10.82
CA LEU A 293 -13.75 -19.23 -11.01
C LEU A 293 -12.47 -19.05 -11.85
N ARG A 294 -11.51 -19.96 -11.70
CA ARG A 294 -10.16 -19.86 -12.29
C ARG A 294 -10.14 -20.27 -13.76
N THR A 295 -10.90 -21.30 -14.13
CA THR A 295 -10.86 -21.90 -15.49
C THR A 295 -12.07 -21.52 -16.35
N THR A 296 -12.88 -20.55 -15.91
CA THR A 296 -14.04 -20.08 -16.67
C THR A 296 -13.71 -18.78 -17.40
N SER A 297 -14.12 -18.69 -18.66
CA SER A 297 -13.90 -17.50 -19.49
C SER A 297 -14.49 -16.23 -18.86
N ALA A 298 -13.88 -15.08 -19.14
CA ALA A 298 -14.37 -13.78 -18.67
C ALA A 298 -15.83 -13.51 -19.08
N SER A 299 -16.16 -13.82 -20.33
CA SER A 299 -17.52 -13.69 -20.87
C SER A 299 -18.54 -14.50 -20.08
N THR A 300 -18.21 -15.75 -19.77
CA THR A 300 -19.10 -16.63 -18.99
C THR A 300 -19.25 -16.16 -17.55
N ARG A 301 -18.16 -15.68 -16.92
CA ARG A 301 -18.20 -15.15 -15.55
C ARG A 301 -19.11 -13.92 -15.45
N VAL A 302 -18.96 -13.00 -16.39
CA VAL A 302 -19.81 -11.80 -16.48
C VAL A 302 -21.27 -12.14 -16.74
N GLN A 303 -21.56 -13.13 -17.57
CA GLN A 303 -22.93 -13.59 -17.79
C GLN A 303 -23.58 -14.04 -16.48
N VAL A 304 -22.90 -14.87 -15.69
CA VAL A 304 -23.41 -15.35 -14.39
C VAL A 304 -23.72 -14.17 -13.46
N LEU A 305 -22.82 -13.19 -13.38
CA LEU A 305 -23.02 -12.00 -12.53
C LEU A 305 -24.21 -11.16 -13.01
N ASN A 306 -24.32 -10.93 -14.31
CA ASN A 306 -25.42 -10.16 -14.90
C ASN A 306 -26.78 -10.83 -14.67
N GLU A 307 -26.87 -12.14 -14.86
CA GLU A 307 -28.09 -12.92 -14.61
C GLU A 307 -28.47 -12.91 -13.13
N LYS A 308 -27.50 -13.08 -12.23
CA LYS A 308 -27.76 -13.18 -10.79
C LYS A 308 -28.14 -11.84 -10.15
N TYR A 309 -27.44 -10.77 -10.54
CA TYR A 309 -27.56 -9.47 -9.87
C TYR A 309 -28.27 -8.43 -10.72
N GLY A 310 -28.74 -8.77 -11.92
CA GLY A 310 -29.40 -7.81 -12.83
C GLY A 310 -28.48 -6.63 -13.14
N THR A 311 -27.22 -6.91 -13.44
CA THR A 311 -26.21 -5.93 -13.85
C THR A 311 -26.00 -5.93 -15.35
N THR A 312 -25.30 -4.92 -15.86
CA THR A 312 -24.90 -4.80 -17.28
C THR A 312 -23.38 -4.74 -17.41
N LEU A 313 -22.68 -5.60 -16.67
CA LEU A 313 -21.22 -5.70 -16.70
C LEU A 313 -20.74 -6.11 -18.10
N ILE A 314 -19.57 -5.59 -18.47
CA ILE A 314 -18.91 -5.85 -19.76
C ILE A 314 -17.70 -6.75 -19.51
N PRO A 315 -17.54 -7.86 -20.26
CA PRO A 315 -16.36 -8.71 -20.16
C PRO A 315 -15.08 -7.97 -20.55
N ALA A 316 -14.01 -8.20 -19.80
CA ALA A 316 -12.69 -7.70 -20.14
C ALA A 316 -12.16 -8.34 -21.42
N GLU A 317 -11.47 -7.54 -22.22
CA GLU A 317 -10.86 -7.98 -23.47
C GLU A 317 -9.41 -8.42 -23.26
N LYS A 318 -9.01 -9.46 -24.00
CA LYS A 318 -7.64 -9.96 -24.03
C LYS A 318 -6.65 -8.88 -24.46
N ILE A 319 -5.48 -8.87 -23.83
CA ILE A 319 -4.35 -8.07 -24.28
C ILE A 319 -3.83 -8.65 -25.62
N LYS A 320 -3.25 -7.81 -26.48
CA LYS A 320 -2.62 -8.26 -27.73
C LYS A 320 -1.67 -9.44 -27.49
N PHE A 321 -1.71 -10.41 -28.39
CA PHE A 321 -0.99 -11.69 -28.33
C PHE A 321 -1.40 -12.68 -27.22
N CYS A 322 -2.37 -12.35 -26.37
CA CYS A 322 -2.90 -13.30 -25.38
C CYS A 322 -4.01 -14.16 -26.02
N SER A 323 -3.98 -15.46 -25.73
CA SER A 323 -4.93 -16.44 -26.26
C SER A 323 -6.11 -16.67 -25.31
N SER A 324 -5.87 -16.63 -24.00
CA SER A 324 -6.83 -16.95 -22.94
C SER A 324 -7.54 -15.71 -22.40
N ASP A 325 -8.80 -15.86 -22.02
CA ASP A 325 -9.61 -14.90 -21.23
C ASP A 325 -10.00 -15.45 -19.85
N GLU A 326 -9.34 -16.51 -19.38
CA GLU A 326 -9.42 -17.04 -18.01
C GLU A 326 -8.54 -16.21 -17.06
N PHE A 327 -8.76 -14.90 -17.07
CA PHE A 327 -7.96 -13.94 -16.30
C PHE A 327 -7.95 -14.27 -14.81
N TRP A 328 -6.77 -14.16 -14.19
CA TRP A 328 -6.58 -14.40 -12.76
C TRP A 328 -5.79 -13.28 -12.07
N THR A 329 -4.93 -12.60 -12.83
CA THR A 329 -4.07 -11.53 -12.35
C THR A 329 -4.17 -10.32 -13.29
N VAL A 330 -3.36 -9.30 -13.05
CA VAL A 330 -3.26 -8.10 -13.87
C VAL A 330 -1.84 -7.97 -14.38
N CYS A 331 -1.70 -7.63 -15.66
CA CYS A 331 -0.41 -7.34 -16.27
C CYS A 331 0.22 -6.09 -15.64
N LYS A 332 1.46 -6.20 -15.15
CA LYS A 332 2.19 -5.08 -14.53
C LYS A 332 2.29 -3.86 -15.45
N GLY A 333 2.61 -4.08 -16.73
CA GLY A 333 2.85 -3.01 -17.70
C GLY A 333 1.56 -2.37 -18.24
N THR A 334 0.56 -3.17 -18.61
CA THR A 334 -0.68 -2.62 -19.22
C THR A 334 -1.78 -2.34 -18.21
N ARG A 335 -1.65 -2.80 -16.96
CA ARG A 335 -2.70 -2.72 -15.92
C ARG A 335 -4.04 -3.36 -16.31
N ARG A 336 -4.03 -4.25 -17.33
CA ARG A 336 -5.20 -4.98 -17.83
C ARG A 336 -5.22 -6.43 -17.32
N PRO A 337 -6.41 -7.06 -17.22
CA PRO A 337 -6.55 -8.46 -16.85
C PRO A 337 -5.69 -9.39 -17.71
N LEU A 338 -5.08 -10.39 -17.06
CA LEU A 338 -4.14 -11.33 -17.66
C LEU A 338 -4.35 -12.73 -17.07
N ASP A 339 -4.35 -13.73 -17.93
CA ASP A 339 -4.16 -15.12 -17.51
C ASP A 339 -2.65 -15.39 -17.38
N PRO A 340 -2.16 -15.87 -16.23
CA PRO A 340 -0.77 -16.27 -16.04
C PRO A 340 -0.19 -17.15 -17.15
N ILE A 341 -1.00 -17.98 -17.85
CA ILE A 341 -0.52 -18.78 -18.98
C ILE A 341 0.02 -17.93 -20.15
N ASN A 342 -0.46 -16.69 -20.27
CA ASN A 342 -0.01 -15.71 -21.26
C ASN A 342 0.95 -14.65 -20.69
N GLY A 343 1.25 -14.71 -19.38
CA GLY A 343 2.12 -13.75 -18.69
C GLY A 343 3.50 -14.30 -18.38
N PHE A 344 4.54 -13.48 -18.50
CA PHE A 344 5.90 -13.79 -18.08
C PHE A 344 6.15 -13.26 -16.68
N ILE A 345 6.71 -14.11 -15.82
CA ILE A 345 7.06 -13.74 -14.45
C ILE A 345 8.13 -12.64 -14.46
N ILE A 346 7.93 -11.61 -13.65
CA ILE A 346 8.91 -10.55 -13.41
C ILE A 346 9.50 -10.66 -12.00
N GLY A 347 10.74 -10.19 -11.83
CA GLY A 347 11.44 -10.24 -10.55
C GLY A 347 12.03 -11.62 -10.22
N ASP A 348 12.48 -11.76 -8.98
CA ASP A 348 13.08 -12.99 -8.47
C ASP A 348 12.01 -13.83 -7.77
N TYR A 349 12.06 -15.16 -7.94
CA TYR A 349 11.05 -16.12 -7.49
C TYR A 349 10.98 -16.28 -5.96
N THR A 350 11.66 -15.43 -5.19
CA THR A 350 11.80 -15.54 -3.73
C THR A 350 10.67 -14.84 -2.98
N SER A 351 9.45 -14.82 -3.54
CA SER A 351 8.29 -14.25 -2.85
C SER A 351 7.91 -15.11 -1.65
N ASN A 352 7.40 -14.48 -0.61
CA ASN A 352 6.77 -15.20 0.49
C ASN A 352 5.67 -16.13 -0.06
N PRO A 353 5.46 -17.30 0.53
CA PRO A 353 4.60 -18.33 -0.06
C PRO A 353 3.11 -17.95 -0.10
N TRP A 354 2.72 -16.96 0.69
CA TRP A 354 1.36 -16.40 0.72
C TRP A 354 1.16 -15.24 -0.26
N LEU A 355 2.18 -14.88 -1.04
CA LEU A 355 2.14 -13.82 -2.05
C LEU A 355 2.02 -14.39 -3.46
N GLU A 356 1.32 -13.67 -4.32
CA GLU A 356 1.23 -13.97 -5.74
C GLU A 356 2.43 -13.42 -6.51
N VAL A 357 2.77 -14.13 -7.57
CA VAL A 357 3.83 -13.74 -8.50
C VAL A 357 3.32 -12.64 -9.43
N GLU A 358 4.16 -11.66 -9.72
CA GLU A 358 3.84 -10.62 -10.69
C GLU A 358 4.13 -11.05 -12.13
N TYR A 359 3.27 -10.62 -13.06
CA TYR A 359 3.36 -10.98 -14.48
C TYR A 359 3.34 -9.76 -15.39
N VAL A 360 4.03 -9.88 -16.53
CA VAL A 360 3.93 -8.96 -17.66
C VAL A 360 3.50 -9.71 -18.92
N SER A 361 2.62 -9.12 -19.73
CA SER A 361 2.26 -9.69 -21.03
C SER A 361 3.38 -9.50 -22.05
N ALA A 362 3.40 -10.31 -23.10
CA ALA A 362 4.37 -10.12 -24.17
C ALA A 362 4.29 -8.73 -24.82
N TYR A 363 3.06 -8.24 -25.02
CA TYR A 363 2.81 -6.92 -25.56
C TYR A 363 3.45 -5.83 -24.70
N ALA A 364 3.21 -5.87 -23.39
CA ALA A 364 3.80 -4.90 -22.47
C ALA A 364 5.34 -4.94 -22.48
N GLU A 365 5.95 -6.12 -22.52
CA GLU A 365 7.41 -6.24 -22.59
C GLU A 365 8.00 -5.68 -23.89
N LEU A 366 7.32 -5.89 -25.03
CA LEU A 366 7.78 -5.42 -26.33
C LEU A 366 7.64 -3.90 -26.49
N GLU A 367 6.62 -3.30 -25.87
CA GLU A 367 6.30 -1.87 -25.96
C GLU A 367 6.89 -1.04 -24.80
N LYS A 368 7.71 -1.63 -23.94
CA LYS A 368 8.24 -0.91 -22.78
C LYS A 368 9.18 0.23 -23.20
N GLU A 369 8.89 1.44 -22.70
CA GLU A 369 9.74 2.61 -22.95
C GLU A 369 10.99 2.62 -22.08
N ASP A 370 10.84 2.29 -20.79
CA ASP A 370 11.96 2.14 -19.85
C ASP A 370 12.39 0.67 -19.77
N PRO A 371 13.61 0.31 -20.23
CA PRO A 371 14.13 -1.05 -20.11
C PRO A 371 14.23 -1.57 -18.68
N ASN A 372 14.26 -0.67 -17.69
CA ASN A 372 14.37 -0.98 -16.27
C ASN A 372 13.02 -1.00 -15.54
N ALA A 373 11.89 -0.73 -16.22
CA ALA A 373 10.57 -0.71 -15.59
C ALA A 373 10.24 -2.04 -14.87
N TRP A 374 10.70 -3.15 -15.45
CA TRP A 374 10.71 -4.48 -14.84
C TRP A 374 11.73 -5.38 -15.53
N ARG A 375 12.03 -6.52 -14.89
CA ARG A 375 12.93 -7.54 -15.42
C ARG A 375 12.22 -8.88 -15.48
N ILE A 376 12.10 -9.47 -16.67
CA ILE A 376 11.64 -10.86 -16.83
C ILE A 376 12.60 -11.78 -16.06
N SER A 377 11.99 -12.64 -15.24
CA SER A 377 12.70 -13.62 -14.42
C SER A 377 13.58 -14.51 -15.28
N ALA A 378 14.76 -14.89 -14.75
CA ALA A 378 15.73 -15.69 -15.50
C ALA A 378 15.12 -16.99 -16.05
N ILE A 379 14.20 -17.61 -15.30
CA ILE A 379 13.51 -18.86 -15.68
C ILE A 379 12.54 -18.67 -16.86
N GLU A 380 12.03 -17.46 -17.08
CA GLU A 380 11.06 -17.14 -18.13
C GLU A 380 11.70 -16.59 -19.41
N ARG A 381 13.00 -16.20 -19.37
CA ARG A 381 13.68 -15.60 -20.52
C ARG A 381 13.68 -16.48 -21.76
N VAL A 382 13.94 -17.79 -21.59
CA VAL A 382 13.94 -18.74 -22.72
C VAL A 382 12.54 -18.85 -23.33
N ARG A 383 11.48 -18.82 -22.51
CA ARG A 383 10.09 -18.86 -22.98
C ARG A 383 9.75 -17.59 -23.76
N PHE A 384 10.17 -16.44 -23.24
CA PHE A 384 9.96 -15.15 -23.89
C PHE A 384 10.67 -15.04 -25.23
N GLU A 385 11.96 -15.40 -25.33
CA GLU A 385 12.70 -15.33 -26.60
C GLU A 385 12.11 -16.25 -27.67
N LYS A 386 11.67 -17.45 -27.29
CA LYS A 386 10.93 -18.35 -28.19
C LYS A 386 9.64 -17.71 -28.69
N PHE A 387 8.89 -17.07 -27.79
CA PHE A 387 7.65 -16.36 -28.14
C PHE A 387 7.91 -15.20 -29.10
N LYS A 388 8.89 -14.34 -28.79
CA LYS A 388 9.32 -13.21 -29.61
C LYS A 388 9.71 -13.64 -31.02
N SER A 389 10.47 -14.73 -31.15
CA SER A 389 10.87 -15.26 -32.46
C SER A 389 9.69 -15.75 -33.31
N LYS A 390 8.57 -16.16 -32.71
CA LYS A 390 7.36 -16.58 -33.43
C LYS A 390 6.55 -15.39 -33.93
N ILE A 391 6.48 -14.31 -33.14
CA ILE A 391 5.82 -13.07 -33.55
C ILE A 391 6.53 -12.47 -34.77
N VAL A 392 7.85 -12.31 -34.70
CA VAL A 392 8.66 -11.72 -35.80
C VAL A 392 8.60 -12.54 -37.10
N LYS A 393 8.23 -13.83 -37.04
CA LYS A 393 8.06 -14.67 -38.24
C LYS A 393 6.67 -14.57 -38.85
N ASN A 394 5.70 -14.06 -38.10
CA ASN A 394 4.29 -13.97 -38.48
C ASN A 394 3.85 -12.53 -38.81
N ASP A 395 4.68 -11.53 -38.51
CA ASP A 395 4.64 -10.17 -39.06
C ASP A 395 5.56 -10.09 -40.30
#